data_AF-A0A1B0W2I8-F1
#
_entry.id   AF-A0A1B0W2I8-F1
#
_cell.length_a   1.000
_cell.length_b   1.000
_cell.length_c   1.000
_cell.angle_alpha   90.00
_cell.angle_beta   90.00
_cell.angle_gamma   90.00
#
_symmetry.space_group_name_H-M   'P 1'
#
loop_
_entity.id
_entity.type
_entity.pdbx_description
1 polymer ?
#
loop_
_entity_poly.entity_id
_entity_poly.type
_entity_poly.pdbx_seq_one_letter_code
_entity_poly.pdbx_strand_id
1 'polypeptide(L)'
;FLPQGTPTPLIPMLVIIETISLLIQPMALAVRLTANITAGHLLMHLIGSATLAMSTINLPSTLIIFTILILLTILEITVALIQAYVFTLLVSLYLHDNT
;
A
#
# COMPACT_ATOMS: atom_id res chain seq x y z
N PHE A 1 18.44 -19.28 -3.78
CA PHE A 1 17.88 -20.63 -3.98
C PHE A 1 18.53 -21.36 -5.14
N LEU A 2 19.00 -22.58 -4.90
CA LEU A 2 19.13 -23.63 -5.90
C LEU A 2 18.18 -24.74 -5.47
N PRO A 3 17.01 -24.95 -6.12
CA PRO A 3 16.34 -26.23 -6.06
C PRO A 3 17.30 -27.24 -6.69
N GLN A 4 17.77 -28.20 -5.88
CA GLN A 4 18.52 -29.35 -6.33
C GLN A 4 17.68 -30.10 -7.37
N GLY A 5 17.97 -29.90 -8.67
CA GLY A 5 17.28 -30.60 -9.77
C GLY A 5 17.10 -29.84 -11.09
N THR A 6 17.43 -28.55 -11.20
CA THR A 6 17.26 -27.81 -12.47
C THR A 6 18.55 -27.85 -13.31
N PRO A 7 18.49 -28.20 -14.61
CA PRO A 7 19.69 -28.33 -15.44
C PRO A 7 20.46 -26.99 -15.50
N THR A 8 21.77 -27.12 -15.37
CA THR A 8 22.79 -26.06 -15.23
C THR A 8 22.72 -24.86 -16.18
N PRO A 9 22.12 -24.93 -17.40
CA PRO A 9 21.98 -23.76 -18.27
C PRO A 9 20.88 -22.77 -17.84
N LEU A 10 19.83 -23.22 -17.13
CA LEU A 10 18.65 -22.40 -16.80
C LEU A 10 18.78 -21.64 -15.46
N ILE A 11 19.74 -22.03 -14.63
CA ILE A 11 20.04 -21.43 -13.33
C ILE A 11 20.35 -19.93 -13.43
N PRO A 12 21.23 -19.44 -14.33
CA PRO A 12 21.50 -18.00 -14.42
C PRO A 12 20.26 -17.20 -14.87
N MET A 13 19.43 -17.75 -15.75
CA MET A 13 18.17 -17.11 -16.18
C MET A 13 17.20 -16.98 -15.01
N LEU A 14 17.05 -18.04 -14.20
CA LEU A 14 16.16 -18.06 -13.02
C LEU A 14 16.60 -17.05 -11.96
N VAL A 15 17.90 -16.94 -11.70
CA VAL A 15 18.43 -15.97 -10.72
C VAL A 15 18.16 -14.52 -11.16
N ILE A 16 18.27 -14.23 -12.46
CA ILE A 16 17.98 -12.89 -13.02
C ILE A 16 16.49 -12.54 -12.85
N ILE A 17 15.56 -13.46 -13.16
CA ILE A 17 14.13 -13.18 -13.00
C ILE A 17 13.74 -13.05 -11.52
N GLU A 18 14.32 -13.84 -10.62
CA GLU A 18 14.07 -13.76 -9.18
C GLU A 18 14.52 -12.40 -8.60
N THR A 19 15.71 -11.94 -8.99
CA THR A 19 16.23 -10.63 -8.56
C THR A 19 15.39 -9.47 -9.11
N ILE A 20 14.91 -9.56 -10.35
CA ILE A 20 13.98 -8.57 -10.90
C ILE A 20 12.64 -8.59 -10.15
N SER A 21 12.09 -9.77 -9.86
CA SER A 21 10.80 -9.90 -9.14
C SER A 21 10.87 -9.30 -7.73
N LEU A 22 11.98 -9.52 -7.02
CA LEU A 22 12.24 -8.95 -5.70
C LEU A 22 12.39 -7.42 -5.72
N LEU A 23 12.89 -6.83 -6.81
CA LEU A 23 12.94 -5.36 -6.95
C LEU A 23 11.59 -4.76 -7.36
N ILE A 24 10.76 -5.49 -8.11
CA ILE A 24 9.43 -5.01 -8.52
C ILE A 24 8.45 -5.01 -7.34
N GLN A 25 8.55 -5.97 -6.41
CA GLN A 25 7.65 -6.09 -5.27
C GLN A 25 7.61 -4.83 -4.35
N PRO A 26 8.74 -4.24 -3.92
CA PRO A 26 8.75 -3.00 -3.16
C PRO A 26 8.35 -1.78 -3.99
N MET A 27 8.66 -1.79 -5.30
CA MET A 27 8.22 -0.74 -6.21
C MET A 27 6.69 -0.72 -6.37
N ALA A 28 6.08 -1.89 -6.54
CA ALA A 28 4.63 -2.05 -6.60
C ALA A 28 3.96 -1.64 -5.27
N LEU A 29 4.62 -1.88 -4.15
CA LEU A 29 4.16 -1.46 -2.84
C LEU A 29 4.21 0.07 -2.69
N ALA A 30 5.31 0.71 -3.08
CA ALA A 30 5.45 2.17 -3.05
C ALA A 30 4.39 2.86 -3.95
N VAL A 31 4.16 2.34 -5.15
CA VAL A 31 3.12 2.83 -6.06
C VAL A 31 1.73 2.68 -5.46
N ARG A 32 1.43 1.53 -4.84
CA ARG A 32 0.13 1.28 -4.18
C ARG A 32 -0.11 2.24 -3.01
N LEU A 33 0.90 2.52 -2.21
CA LEU A 33 0.78 3.48 -1.10
C LEU A 33 0.53 4.90 -1.63
N THR A 34 1.30 5.31 -2.64
CA THR A 34 1.15 6.64 -3.27
C THR A 34 -0.24 6.79 -3.89
N ALA A 35 -0.72 5.78 -4.61
CA ALA A 35 -2.05 5.78 -5.19
C ALA A 35 -3.16 5.88 -4.12
N ASN A 36 -3.04 5.10 -3.03
CA ASN A 36 -4.00 5.15 -1.92
C ASN A 36 -4.03 6.53 -1.27
N ILE A 37 -2.87 7.11 -0.92
CA ILE A 37 -2.78 8.43 -0.28
C ILE A 37 -3.31 9.53 -1.21
N THR A 38 -2.99 9.46 -2.51
CA THR A 38 -3.44 10.50 -3.47
C THR A 38 -4.94 10.42 -3.70
N ALA A 39 -5.49 9.20 -3.82
CA ALA A 39 -6.92 8.98 -4.00
C ALA A 39 -7.72 9.33 -2.73
N GLY A 40 -7.23 8.92 -1.55
CA GLY A 40 -7.88 9.25 -0.29
C GLY A 40 -7.78 10.74 0.04
N HIS A 41 -6.66 11.40 -0.24
CA HIS A 41 -6.56 12.86 -0.13
C HIS A 41 -7.54 13.60 -1.05
N LEU A 42 -7.68 13.16 -2.31
CA LEU A 42 -8.68 13.71 -3.23
C LEU A 42 -10.10 13.48 -2.70
N LEU A 43 -10.39 12.27 -2.21
CA LEU A 43 -11.68 11.90 -1.63
C LEU A 43 -12.01 12.76 -0.41
N MET A 44 -11.04 12.97 0.48
CA MET A 44 -11.18 13.85 1.64
C MET A 44 -11.47 15.29 1.23
N HIS A 45 -10.82 15.79 0.18
CA HIS A 45 -11.09 17.13 -0.33
C HIS A 45 -12.52 17.28 -0.87
N LEU A 46 -12.99 16.29 -1.64
CA LEU A 46 -14.35 16.27 -2.18
C LEU A 46 -15.40 16.17 -1.05
N ILE A 47 -15.23 15.24 -0.11
CA ILE A 47 -16.12 15.09 1.05
C ILE A 47 -16.08 16.34 1.93
N GLY A 48 -14.91 16.95 2.13
CA GLY A 48 -14.76 18.20 2.89
C GLY A 48 -15.53 19.36 2.27
N SER A 49 -15.42 19.56 0.95
CA SER A 49 -16.19 20.58 0.23
C SER A 49 -17.71 20.33 0.30
N ALA A 50 -18.14 19.07 0.18
CA ALA A 50 -19.54 18.68 0.33
C ALA A 50 -20.05 18.91 1.76
N THR A 51 -19.23 18.61 2.76
CA THR A 51 -19.54 18.85 4.18
C THR A 51 -19.73 20.34 4.45
N LEU A 52 -18.88 21.20 3.88
CA LEU A 52 -18.96 22.65 4.05
C LEU A 52 -20.21 23.23 3.36
N ALA A 53 -20.61 22.69 2.20
CA ALA A 53 -21.88 23.04 1.56
C ALA A 53 -23.09 22.58 2.40
N MET A 54 -23.07 21.35 2.92
CA MET A 54 -24.15 20.77 3.73
C MET A 54 -24.27 21.40 5.13
N SER A 55 -23.17 21.93 5.68
CA SER A 55 -23.13 22.67 6.94
C SER A 55 -24.09 23.86 6.95
N THR A 56 -24.37 24.45 5.80
CA THR A 56 -25.30 25.59 5.69
C THR A 56 -26.77 25.17 5.72
N ILE A 57 -27.07 23.89 5.47
CA ILE A 57 -28.43 23.37 5.29
C ILE A 57 -28.87 22.55 6.50
N ASN A 58 -28.02 21.65 7.00
CA ASN A 58 -28.42 20.73 8.08
C ASN A 58 -27.24 20.27 8.95
N LEU A 59 -27.24 20.69 10.23
CA LEU A 59 -26.19 20.38 11.21
C LEU A 59 -26.03 18.87 11.51
N PRO A 60 -27.09 18.06 11.74
CA PRO A 60 -26.92 16.65 12.11
C PRO A 60 -26.34 15.80 10.98
N SER A 61 -26.68 16.10 9.71
CA SER A 61 -26.12 15.41 8.55
C SER A 61 -24.62 15.71 8.37
N THR A 62 -24.22 16.94 8.64
CA THR A 62 -22.81 17.37 8.60
C THR A 62 -21.95 16.58 9.58
N LEU A 63 -22.46 16.31 10.79
CA LEU A 63 -21.75 15.53 11.81
C LEU A 63 -21.47 14.09 11.35
N ILE A 64 -22.44 13.46 10.67
CA ILE A 64 -22.29 12.10 10.13
C ILE A 64 -21.20 12.05 9.07
N ILE A 65 -21.21 12.99 8.12
CA ILE A 65 -20.21 13.05 7.04
C ILE A 65 -18.81 13.34 7.62
N PHE A 66 -18.70 14.20 8.63
CA PHE A 66 -17.44 14.46 9.32
C PHE A 66 -16.90 13.21 10.04
N THR A 67 -17.79 12.40 10.63
CA THR A 67 -17.42 11.13 11.27
C THR A 67 -16.88 10.13 10.23
N ILE A 68 -17.49 10.07 9.05
CA ILE A 68 -17.02 9.23 7.93
C ILE A 68 -15.63 9.69 7.44
N LEU A 69 -15.40 11.00 7.37
CA LEU A 69 -14.09 11.56 7.00
C LEU A 69 -12.99 11.09 7.97
N ILE A 70 -13.23 11.18 9.29
CA ILE A 70 -12.30 10.69 10.31
C ILE A 70 -12.05 9.18 10.14
N LEU A 71 -13.10 8.39 9.92
CA LEU A 71 -12.95 6.94 9.73
C LEU A 71 -12.07 6.60 8.51
N LEU A 72 -12.24 7.32 7.40
CA LEU A 72 -11.42 7.16 6.19
C LEU A 72 -9.94 7.47 6.46
N THR A 73 -9.63 8.50 7.24
CA THR A 73 -8.23 8.82 7.60
C THR A 73 -7.57 7.72 8.42
N ILE A 74 -8.30 7.12 9.36
CA ILE A 74 -7.81 6.01 10.17
C ILE A 74 -7.54 4.79 9.28
N LEU A 75 -8.42 4.54 8.30
CA LEU A 75 -8.25 3.44 7.35
C LEU A 75 -6.97 3.63 6.51
N GLU A 76 -6.72 4.82 5.97
CA GLU A 76 -5.49 5.12 5.20
C GLU A 76 -4.22 4.88 6.01
N ILE A 77 -4.17 5.38 7.26
CA ILE A 77 -3.01 5.19 8.14
C ILE A 77 -2.81 3.71 8.47
N THR A 78 -3.90 2.97 8.72
CA THR A 78 -3.85 1.53 9.00
C THR A 78 -3.30 0.75 7.81
N VAL A 79 -3.76 1.07 6.60
CA VAL A 79 -3.26 0.43 5.36
C VAL A 79 -1.77 0.74 5.16
N ALA A 80 -1.34 1.99 5.41
CA ALA A 80 0.07 2.36 5.33
C ALA A 80 0.96 1.58 6.30
N LEU A 81 0.50 1.34 7.54
CA LEU A 81 1.21 0.53 8.53
C LEU A 81 1.34 -0.94 8.11
N ILE A 82 0.25 -1.56 7.66
CA ILE A 82 0.25 -2.95 7.19
C ILE A 82 1.22 -3.10 6.01
N GLN A 83 1.24 -2.11 5.12
CA GLN A 83 2.09 -2.10 3.94
C GLN A 83 3.59 -2.03 4.31
N ALA A 84 3.97 -1.15 5.24
CA ALA A 84 5.34 -1.08 5.76
C ALA A 84 5.76 -2.39 6.48
N TYR A 85 4.83 -3.02 7.19
CA TYR A 85 5.07 -4.31 7.86
C TYR A 85 5.37 -5.43 6.85
N VAL A 86 4.53 -5.59 5.81
CA VAL A 86 4.73 -6.62 4.77
C VAL A 86 6.05 -6.41 4.03
N PHE A 87 6.44 -5.15 3.77
CA PHE A 87 7.75 -4.85 3.18
C PHE A 87 8.91 -5.36 4.05
N THR A 88 8.88 -5.01 5.34
CA THR A 88 9.94 -5.40 6.28
C THR A 88 10.01 -6.92 6.45
N LEU A 89 8.86 -7.59 6.46
CA LEU A 89 8.77 -9.05 6.50
C LEU A 89 9.45 -9.68 5.27
N LEU A 90 9.13 -9.22 4.06
CA LEU A 90 9.70 -9.75 2.81
C LEU A 90 11.22 -9.55 2.76
N VAL A 91 11.70 -8.38 3.17
CA VAL A 91 13.15 -8.08 3.23
C VAL A 91 13.86 -8.96 4.26
N SER A 92 13.25 -9.18 5.43
CA SER A 92 13.79 -10.06 6.47
C SER A 92 13.89 -11.51 6.02
N LEU A 93 12.82 -12.03 5.39
CA LEU A 93 12.79 -13.38 4.83
C LEU A 93 13.86 -13.56 3.74
N TYR A 94 14.01 -12.55 2.88
CA TYR A 94 15.07 -12.53 1.87
C TYR A 94 16.47 -12.51 2.50
N LEU A 95 16.74 -11.63 3.47
CA LEU A 95 18.05 -11.58 4.14
C LEU A 95 18.39 -12.92 4.80
N HIS A 96 17.40 -13.57 5.43
CA HIS A 96 17.57 -14.88 6.05
C HIS A 96 17.85 -15.98 5.01
N ASP A 97 17.19 -15.95 3.85
CA ASP A 97 17.40 -16.91 2.77
C ASP A 97 18.73 -16.71 2.00
N ASN A 98 19.38 -15.53 2.13
CA ASN A 98 20.64 -15.20 1.47
C ASN A 98 21.87 -15.28 2.39
N THR A 99 21.70 -15.60 3.69
CA THR A 99 22.78 -15.84 4.64
C THR A 99 22.96 -17.33 4.87
#